data_AF-A0A2V7P3P2-F1
#
_entry.id   AF-A0A2V7P3P2-F1
#
_cell.length_a   1.000
_cell.length_b   1.000
_cell.length_c   1.000
_cell.angle_alpha   90.00
_cell.angle_beta   90.00
_cell.angle_gamma   90.00
#
_symmetry.space_group_name_H-M   'P 1'
#
loop_
_entity.id
_entity.type
_entity.pdbx_description
1 polymer ?
#
loop_
_entity_poly.entity_id
_entity_poly.type
_entity_poly.pdbx_seq_one_letter_code
_entity_poly.pdbx_strand_id
1 'polypeptide(L)' 'MVRLFFDAVEGRWVALTHREVEERVRAVSLGLRELGVRPGDRVSILSENRPEWAIADYACLCARAADVPIYPTLPAKQV' A
#
# COMPACT_ATOMS: atom_id res chain seq x y z
N MET A 1 22.02 6.23 -5.29
CA MET A 1 20.55 5.98 -5.28
C MET A 1 20.25 5.00 -4.17
N VAL A 2 19.48 5.39 -3.15
CA VAL A 2 19.20 4.57 -1.95
C VAL A 2 18.07 3.57 -2.26
N ARG A 3 18.18 2.34 -1.75
CA ARG A 3 17.14 1.30 -1.80
C ARG A 3 16.52 1.21 -0.40
N LEU A 4 15.21 1.40 -0.27
CA LEU A 4 14.54 1.49 1.02
C LEU A 4 13.62 0.30 1.33
N PHE A 5 13.05 -0.32 0.29
CA PHE A 5 12.09 -1.41 0.47
C PHE A 5 12.66 -2.70 -0.11
N PHE A 6 12.35 -3.81 0.55
CA PHE A 6 12.74 -5.14 0.12
C PHE A 6 11.50 -6.03 0.13
N ASP A 7 11.27 -6.73 -0.96
CA ASP A 7 10.21 -7.72 -1.07
C ASP A 7 10.81 -9.12 -1.12
N ALA A 8 10.16 -10.09 -0.47
CA ALA A 8 10.58 -11.48 -0.46
C ALA A 8 9.85 -12.25 -1.56
N VAL A 9 10.28 -12.07 -2.81
CA VAL A 9 9.70 -12.75 -3.97
C VAL A 9 10.36 -14.12 -4.12
N GLU A 10 9.58 -15.19 -4.00
CA GLU A 10 10.06 -16.59 -4.10
C GLU A 10 11.26 -16.89 -3.17
N GLY A 11 11.27 -16.28 -1.98
CA GLY A 11 12.34 -16.44 -1.00
C GLY A 11 13.60 -15.62 -1.28
N ARG A 12 13.57 -14.70 -2.26
CA ARG A 12 14.67 -13.76 -2.54
C ARG A 12 14.28 -12.33 -2.19
N TRP A 13 15.19 -11.62 -1.54
CA TRP A 13 15.02 -10.19 -1.25
C TRP A 13 15.31 -9.35 -2.50
N VAL A 14 14.27 -8.70 -3.02
CA VAL A 14 14.34 -7.78 -4.15
C VAL A 14 14.17 -6.36 -3.63
N ALA A 15 15.20 -5.53 -3.81
CA ALA A 15 15.11 -4.15 -3.36
C ALA A 15 14.41 -3.25 -4.40
N LEU A 16 13.57 -2.34 -3.91
CA LEU A 16 12.94 -1.29 -4.69
C LEU A 16 13.66 0.05 -4.49
N THR A 17 13.83 0.75 -5.60
CA THR A 17 14.25 2.15 -5.65
C THR A 17 13.07 3.07 -5.33
N HIS A 18 13.37 4.31 -4.94
CA HIS A 18 12.34 5.32 -4.73
C HIS A 18 11.45 5.54 -5.95
N ARG A 19 12.05 5.54 -7.15
CA ARG A 19 11.32 5.74 -8.41
C ARG A 19 10.32 4.61 -8.66
N GLU A 20 10.73 3.36 -8.44
CA GLU A 20 9.82 2.21 -8.58
C GLU A 20 8.67 2.27 -7.57
N VAL A 21 8.94 2.72 -6.34
CA VAL A 21 7.88 2.92 -5.33
C VAL A 21 6.93 4.04 -5.75
N GLU A 22 7.44 5.20 -6.17
CA GLU A 22 6.63 6.31 -6.65
C GLU A 22 5.72 5.91 -7.82
N GLU A 23 6.27 5.22 -8.81
CA GLU A 23 5.53 4.73 -9.98
C GLU A 23 4.38 3.79 -9.56
N ARG A 24 4.64 2.89 -8.60
CA ARG A 24 3.62 1.98 -8.05
C ARG A 24 2.55 2.72 -7.24
N VAL A 25 2.95 3.64 -6.36
CA VAL A 25 2.02 4.47 -5.57
C VAL A 25 1.09 5.24 -6.49
N ARG A 26 1.62 5.85 -7.54
CA ARG A 26 0.84 6.59 -8.54
C ARG A 26 -0.18 5.69 -9.24
N ALA A 27 0.25 4.50 -9.68
CA ALA A 27 -0.63 3.54 -10.35
C ALA A 27 -1.77 3.09 -9.42
N VAL A 28 -1.47 2.72 -8.18
CA VAL A 28 -2.48 2.29 -7.20
C VAL A 28 -3.44 3.44 -6.87
N SER A 29 -2.96 4.66 -6.68
CA SER A 29 -3.80 5.82 -6.39
C SER A 29 -4.80 6.11 -7.52
N LEU A 30 -4.36 6.00 -8.78
CA LEU A 30 -5.24 6.12 -9.94
C LEU A 30 -6.27 4.99 -10.01
N GLY A 31 -5.85 3.75 -9.74
CA GLY A 31 -6.75 2.59 -9.67
C GLY A 31 -7.82 2.74 -8.59
N LEU A 32 -7.45 3.22 -7.39
CA LEU A 32 -8.41 3.49 -6.31
C LEU A 32 -9.48 4.50 -6.77
N ARG A 33 -9.06 5.58 -7.44
CA ARG A 33 -9.99 6.59 -7.98
C ARG A 33 -10.90 6.02 -9.08
N GLU A 34 -10.37 5.17 -9.94
CA GLU A 34 -11.14 4.47 -10.97
C GLU A 34 -12.18 3.51 -10.38
N LEU A 35 -11.82 2.82 -9.28
CA LEU A 35 -12.75 2.00 -8.48
C LEU A 35 -13.78 2.83 -7.70
N GLY A 36 -13.74 4.15 -7.80
CA GLY A 36 -14.73 5.06 -7.24
C GLY A 36 -14.39 5.60 -5.84
N VAL A 37 -13.17 5.39 -5.34
CA VAL A 37 -12.70 6.02 -4.09
C VAL A 37 -12.65 7.53 -4.28
N ARG A 38 -13.27 8.25 -3.35
CA ARG A 38 -13.40 9.71 -3.36
C ARG A 38 -12.61 10.34 -2.22
N PRO A 39 -12.26 11.64 -2.33
CA PRO A 39 -11.68 12.37 -1.21
C PRO A 39 -12.55 12.27 0.05
N GLY A 40 -11.94 11.88 1.16
CA GLY A 40 -12.61 11.68 2.45
C GLY A 40 -13.14 10.27 2.69
N ASP A 41 -13.12 9.38 1.68
CA ASP A 41 -13.44 7.96 1.89
C ASP A 41 -12.39 7.28 2.76
N ARG A 42 -12.79 6.15 3.34
CA ARG A 42 -11.91 5.29 4.14
C ARG A 42 -11.58 4.03 3.36
N VAL A 43 -10.31 3.63 3.34
CA VAL A 43 -9.82 2.44 2.64
C VAL A 43 -9.10 1.54 3.64
N SER A 44 -9.65 0.36 3.92
CA SER A 44 -9.01 -0.59 4.83
C SER A 44 -7.87 -1.34 4.14
N ILE A 45 -6.73 -1.45 4.82
CA ILE A 45 -5.55 -2.17 4.34
C ILE A 45 -5.27 -3.33 5.29
N LEU A 46 -5.45 -4.55 4.81
CA LEU A 46 -5.11 -5.79 5.51
C LEU A 46 -3.98 -6.49 4.75
N SER A 47 -2.78 -6.49 5.31
CA SER A 47 -1.60 -7.07 4.67
C SER A 47 -0.58 -7.54 5.70
N GLU A 48 0.22 -8.54 5.31
CA GLU A 48 1.49 -8.87 5.97
C GLU A 48 2.53 -7.75 5.82
N ASN A 49 3.64 -7.83 6.55
CA ASN A 49 4.75 -6.90 6.44
C ASN A 49 5.49 -7.07 5.09
N ARG A 50 5.08 -6.28 4.09
CA ARG A 50 5.63 -6.26 2.73
C ARG A 50 5.56 -4.85 2.13
N PRO A 51 6.37 -4.51 1.11
CA PRO A 51 6.38 -3.17 0.53
C PRO A 51 5.01 -2.69 0.00
N GLU A 52 4.17 -3.60 -0.48
CA GLU A 52 2.83 -3.31 -0.99
C GLU A 52 1.96 -2.60 0.05
N TRP A 53 2.15 -2.90 1.35
CA TRP A 53 1.42 -2.22 2.42
C TRP A 53 1.72 -0.72 2.42
N ALA A 54 3.00 -0.34 2.40
CA ALA A 54 3.40 1.06 2.36
C ALA A 54 3.00 1.74 1.04
N ILE A 55 3.07 1.01 -0.08
CA ILE A 55 2.62 1.51 -1.38
C ILE A 55 1.12 1.82 -1.35
N ALA A 56 0.29 0.93 -0.77
CA ALA A 56 -1.14 1.12 -0.65
C ALA A 56 -1.50 2.29 0.29
N ASP A 57 -0.78 2.41 1.41
CA ASP A 57 -0.90 3.52 2.35
C ASP A 57 -0.67 4.88 1.66
N TYR A 58 0.50 5.05 1.03
CA TYR A 58 0.78 6.28 0.28
C TYR A 58 -0.21 6.52 -0.86
N ALA A 59 -0.68 5.48 -1.53
CA ALA A 59 -1.67 5.61 -2.60
C ALA A 59 -3.02 6.13 -2.08
N CYS A 60 -3.44 5.73 -0.88
CA CYS A 60 -4.64 6.26 -0.20
C CYS A 60 -4.49 7.76 0.08
N LEU A 61 -3.34 8.16 0.64
CA LEU A 61 -3.02 9.57 0.89
C LEU A 61 -3.05 10.39 -0.41
N CYS A 62 -2.44 9.89 -1.49
CA CYS A 62 -2.48 10.52 -2.81
C CYS A 62 -3.89 10.59 -3.41
N ALA A 63 -4.76 9.62 -3.10
CA ALA A 63 -6.16 9.61 -3.50
C ALA A 63 -7.05 10.54 -2.64
N ARG A 64 -6.47 11.17 -1.60
CA ARG A 64 -7.17 11.94 -0.56
C ARG A 64 -8.17 11.11 0.26
N ALA A 65 -7.92 9.81 0.34
CA ALA A 65 -8.63 8.90 1.23
C ALA A 65 -7.84 8.72 2.53
N ALA A 66 -8.54 8.38 3.61
CA ALA A 66 -7.91 7.94 4.84
C ALA A 66 -7.71 6.42 4.79
N ASP A 67 -6.48 5.96 4.94
CA ASP A 67 -6.21 4.55 5.15
C ASP A 67 -6.70 4.11 6.55
N VAL A 68 -7.10 2.84 6.64
CA VAL A 68 -7.45 2.17 7.91
C VAL A 68 -6.64 0.89 7.97
N PRO A 69 -5.44 0.90 8.56
CA PRO A 69 -4.57 -0.25 8.59
C PRO A 69 -5.07 -1.27 9.62
N ILE A 70 -5.12 -2.53 9.22
CA ILE A 70 -5.58 -3.65 10.04
C ILE A 70 -4.45 -4.67 10.14
N TYR A 71 -4.06 -4.99 11.37
CA TYR A 71 -3.05 -6.02 11.58
C TYR A 71 -3.61 -7.40 11.20
N PRO A 72 -2.89 -8.21 10.40
CA PRO A 72 -3.35 -9.53 9.97
C PRO A 72 -3.48 -10.54 11.12
N THR A 73 -2.87 -10.24 12.27
CA THR A 73 -2.93 -11.05 13.48
C THR A 73 -4.17 -10.80 14.32
N LEU A 74 -5.02 -9.83 13.96
CA LEU A 74 -6.28 -9.60 14.66
C LEU A 74 -7.26 -10.76 14.44
N PRO A 75 -7.98 -11.19 15.49
CA PRO A 75 -9.12 -12.09 15.34
C PRO A 75 -10.14 -11.54 14.34
N ALA A 76 -10.76 -12.41 13.54
CA ALA A 76 -11.73 -12.01 12.52
C ALA A 76 -12.89 -11.14 13.06
N LYS A 77 -13.25 -11.28 14.33
CA LYS A 77 -14.28 -10.45 14.99
C LYS A 77 -13.86 -8.98 15.25
N GLN A 78 -12.59 -8.64 15.03
CA GLN A 78 -12.00 -7.31 15.24
C GLN A 78 -11.57 -6.65 13.92
N VAL A 79 -11.91 -7.27 12.80
CA VAL A 79 -11.76 -6.76 11.43
C VAL A 79 -13.13 -6.32 10.95
#